data_AF-A0A949YU54-F1
#
_entry.id   AF-A0A949YU54-F1
#
_cell.length_a   1.000
_cell.length_b   1.000
_cell.length_c   1.000
_cell.angle_alpha   90.00
_cell.angle_beta   90.00
_cell.angle_gamma   90.00
#
_symmetry.space_group_name_H-M   'P 1'
#
loop_
_entity.id
_entity.type
_entity.pdbx_description
1 polymer ?
#
loop_
_entity_poly.entity_id
_entity_poly.type
_entity_poly.pdbx_seq_one_letter_code
_entity_poly.pdbx_strand_id
1 'polypeptide(L)'
;MNGETNSLSTRRHALLLATVQEFIATAEPVGSQQVAAHYPLGVRSAMVRSLMAELEESGFLTQPHVSAGRVPTDKAYRYYVDHLLLSSRIAFEDRAQIELHYSGRLRDLDDVMRDTP
;
A
#
# COMPACT_ATOMS: atom_id res chain seq x y z
N MET A 1 25.43 -8.44 2.51
CA MET A 1 24.37 -9.10 1.73
C MET A 1 22.95 -8.69 2.19
N ASN A 2 22.73 -7.46 2.69
CA ASN A 2 21.46 -7.09 3.35
C ASN A 2 20.48 -6.29 2.45
N GLY A 3 20.91 -5.93 1.22
CA GLY A 3 20.10 -5.12 0.31
C GLY A 3 19.01 -5.91 -0.44
N GLU A 4 19.28 -7.17 -0.78
CA GLU A 4 18.36 -8.01 -1.55
C GLU A 4 17.15 -8.48 -0.72
N THR A 5 17.40 -8.87 0.54
CA THR A 5 16.36 -9.32 1.48
C THR A 5 15.38 -8.20 1.81
N ASN A 6 15.88 -6.97 1.97
CA ASN A 6 15.04 -5.80 2.23
C ASN A 6 14.16 -5.49 1.01
N SER A 7 14.74 -5.50 -0.19
CA SER A 7 13.99 -5.29 -1.45
C SER A 7 12.90 -6.34 -1.68
N LEU A 8 13.18 -7.62 -1.38
CA LEU A 8 12.18 -8.69 -1.50
C LEU A 8 11.08 -8.56 -0.43
N SER A 9 11.43 -8.13 0.78
CA SER A 9 10.46 -7.82 1.84
C SER A 9 9.51 -6.70 1.43
N THR A 10 10.05 -5.59 0.88
CA THR A 10 9.25 -4.47 0.36
C THR A 10 8.31 -4.89 -0.76
N ARG A 11 8.78 -5.75 -1.68
CA ARG A 11 7.94 -6.27 -2.77
C ARG A 11 6.84 -7.19 -2.27
N ARG A 12 7.11 -8.08 -1.31
CA ARG A 12 6.09 -8.93 -0.68
C ARG A 12 5.04 -8.09 0.04
N HIS A 13 5.47 -7.07 0.75
CA HIS A 13 4.60 -6.11 1.41
C HIS A 13 3.66 -5.44 0.39
N ALA A 14 4.22 -4.83 -0.66
CA ALA A 14 3.44 -4.16 -1.71
C ALA A 14 2.48 -5.14 -2.42
N LEU A 15 2.93 -6.36 -2.71
CA LEU A 15 2.11 -7.40 -3.33
C LEU A 15 0.93 -7.81 -2.44
N LEU A 16 1.15 -7.97 -1.14
CA LEU A 16 0.10 -8.31 -0.19
C LEU A 16 -0.97 -7.21 -0.14
N LEU A 17 -0.56 -5.94 -0.05
CA LEU A 17 -1.50 -4.82 -0.03
C LEU A 17 -2.29 -4.72 -1.33
N ALA A 18 -1.63 -4.86 -2.48
CA ALA A 18 -2.26 -4.88 -3.80
C ALA A 18 -3.29 -6.01 -3.91
N THR A 19 -2.95 -7.22 -3.45
CA THR A 19 -3.83 -8.39 -3.49
C THR A 19 -5.08 -8.19 -2.64
N VAL A 20 -4.94 -7.62 -1.44
CA VAL A 20 -6.08 -7.31 -0.56
C VAL A 20 -6.98 -6.26 -1.20
N GLN A 21 -6.39 -5.18 -1.71
CA GLN A 21 -7.14 -4.10 -2.35
C GLN A 21 -7.91 -4.59 -3.59
N GLU A 22 -7.28 -5.39 -4.45
CA GLU A 22 -7.91 -5.94 -5.64
C GLU A 22 -9.08 -6.87 -5.27
N PHE A 23 -8.90 -7.72 -4.26
CA PHE A 23 -9.97 -8.60 -3.80
C PHE A 23 -11.14 -7.83 -3.19
N ILE A 24 -10.88 -6.74 -2.45
CA ILE A 24 -11.95 -5.86 -1.93
C ILE A 24 -12.73 -5.22 -3.09
N ALA A 25 -12.05 -4.82 -4.16
CA ALA A 25 -12.67 -4.16 -5.31
C ALA A 25 -13.50 -5.11 -6.18
N THR A 26 -13.06 -6.36 -6.34
CA THR A 26 -13.63 -7.30 -7.32
C THR A 26 -14.41 -8.45 -6.70
N ALA A 27 -14.14 -8.80 -5.44
CA ALA A 27 -14.57 -10.04 -4.80
C ALA A 27 -14.17 -11.32 -5.55
N GLU A 28 -13.16 -11.25 -6.43
CA GLU A 28 -12.68 -12.37 -7.23
C GLU A 28 -11.27 -12.82 -6.80
N PRO A 29 -10.95 -14.13 -6.86
CA PRO A 29 -9.60 -14.61 -6.58
C PRO A 29 -8.56 -13.94 -7.48
N VAL A 30 -7.52 -13.39 -6.85
CA VAL A 30 -6.57 -12.50 -7.52
C VAL A 30 -5.45 -13.30 -8.20
N GLY A 31 -5.29 -13.12 -9.51
CA GLY A 31 -4.28 -13.81 -10.31
C GLY A 31 -2.93 -13.09 -10.40
N SER A 32 -1.82 -13.82 -10.49
CA SER A 32 -0.48 -13.23 -10.59
C SER A 32 -0.26 -12.40 -11.85
N GLN A 33 -0.95 -12.71 -12.96
CA GLN A 33 -0.92 -11.90 -14.18
C GLN A 33 -1.67 -10.58 -14.01
N GLN A 34 -2.86 -10.62 -13.42
CA GLN A 34 -3.67 -9.44 -13.14
C GLN A 34 -2.92 -8.47 -12.23
N VAL A 35 -2.29 -8.96 -11.16
CA VAL A 35 -1.53 -8.09 -10.25
C VAL A 35 -0.29 -7.51 -10.93
N ALA A 36 0.45 -8.31 -11.71
CA ALA A 36 1.62 -7.83 -12.43
C ALA A 36 1.27 -6.75 -13.49
N ALA A 37 0.04 -6.77 -14.02
CA ALA A 37 -0.43 -5.81 -15.01
C ALA A 37 -0.96 -4.51 -14.37
N HIS A 38 -1.73 -4.62 -13.28
CA HIS A 38 -2.41 -3.47 -12.68
C HIS A 38 -1.58 -2.74 -11.62
N TYR A 39 -0.56 -3.39 -11.04
CA TYR A 39 0.26 -2.80 -9.99
C TYR A 39 1.74 -2.69 -10.41
N PRO A 40 2.38 -1.51 -10.26
CA PRO A 40 3.76 -1.29 -10.66
C PRO A 40 4.75 -1.87 -9.63
N LEU A 41 4.75 -3.19 -9.47
CA LEU A 41 5.61 -3.91 -8.52
C LEU A 41 7.05 -4.09 -9.00
N GLY A 42 7.35 -3.72 -10.25
CA GLY A 42 8.69 -3.86 -10.85
C GLY A 42 9.15 -5.31 -11.00
N VAL A 43 8.22 -6.26 -11.06
CA VAL A 43 8.50 -7.70 -11.14
C VAL A 43 7.66 -8.38 -12.21
N ARG A 44 8.22 -9.43 -12.82
CA ARG A 44 7.53 -10.29 -13.80
C ARG A 44 6.49 -11.18 -13.13
N SER A 45 5.47 -11.62 -13.88
CA SER A 45 4.40 -12.50 -13.38
C SER A 45 4.90 -13.79 -12.70
N ALA A 46 5.98 -14.39 -13.19
CA ALA A 46 6.59 -15.57 -12.55
C ALA A 46 7.11 -15.28 -11.13
N MET A 47 7.68 -14.09 -10.90
CA MET A 47 8.13 -13.66 -9.58
C MET A 47 6.92 -13.36 -8.67
N VAL A 48 5.87 -12.72 -9.21
CA VAL A 48 4.62 -12.51 -8.47
C VAL A 48 4.03 -13.84 -8.00
N ARG A 49 4.03 -14.87 -8.85
CA ARG A 49 3.56 -16.21 -8.48
C ARG A 49 4.39 -16.81 -7.33
N SER A 50 5.71 -16.69 -7.36
CA SER A 50 6.60 -17.14 -6.27
C SER A 50 6.27 -16.43 -4.96
N LEU A 51 6.17 -15.10 -5.00
CA LEU A 51 5.87 -14.30 -3.81
C LEU A 51 4.46 -14.58 -3.27
N MET A 52 3.49 -14.85 -4.14
CA MET A 52 2.15 -15.26 -3.72
C MET A 52 2.17 -16.62 -3.02
N ALA A 53 3.01 -17.57 -3.46
CA ALA A 53 3.18 -18.85 -2.78
C ALA A 53 3.83 -18.67 -1.40
N GLU A 54 4.86 -17.82 -1.28
CA GLU A 54 5.47 -17.49 0.01
C GLU A 54 4.47 -16.82 0.98
N LEU A 55 3.61 -15.93 0.47
CA LEU A 55 2.55 -15.29 1.26
C LEU A 55 1.47 -16.29 1.70
N GLU A 56 1.19 -17.31 0.89
CA GLU A 56 0.29 -18.42 1.23
C GLU A 56 0.89 -19.32 2.30
N GLU A 57 2.15 -19.73 2.16
CA GLU A 57 2.90 -20.48 3.19
C GLU A 57 2.95 -19.70 4.51
N SER A 58 3.03 -18.37 4.43
CA SER A 58 2.99 -17.47 5.59
C SER A 58 1.57 -17.24 6.15
N GLY A 59 0.53 -17.82 5.55
CA GLY A 59 -0.87 -17.75 5.99
C GLY A 59 -1.60 -16.43 5.70
N PHE A 60 -1.03 -15.56 4.87
CA PHE A 60 -1.69 -14.31 4.45
C PHE A 60 -2.63 -14.54 3.27
N LEU A 61 -2.29 -15.43 2.37
CA LEU A 61 -3.11 -15.79 1.22
C LEU A 61 -3.55 -17.24 1.31
N THR A 62 -4.60 -17.59 0.58
CA THR A 62 -5.02 -18.97 0.39
C THR A 62 -5.49 -19.20 -1.05
N GLN A 63 -5.33 -20.42 -1.54
CA GLN A 63 -5.87 -20.86 -2.81
C GLN A 63 -7.14 -21.70 -2.60
N PRO A 64 -8.32 -21.25 -3.06
CA PRO A 64 -9.54 -22.05 -2.93
C PRO A 64 -9.49 -23.33 -3.77
N HIS A 65 -8.94 -23.26 -4.99
CA HIS A 65 -8.75 -24.41 -5.88
C HIS A 65 -7.46 -24.25 -6.71
N VAL A 66 -6.87 -25.35 -7.17
CA VAL A 66 -5.55 -25.38 -7.86
C VAL A 66 -5.44 -24.43 -9.06
N SER A 67 -6.54 -24.16 -9.76
CA SER A 67 -6.61 -23.22 -10.89
C SER A 67 -6.99 -21.79 -10.51
N ALA A 68 -7.54 -21.57 -9.31
CA ALA A 68 -8.00 -20.26 -8.87
C ALA A 68 -6.82 -19.38 -8.45
N GLY A 69 -7.02 -18.05 -8.52
CA GLY A 69 -6.11 -17.06 -7.94
C GLY A 69 -5.96 -17.20 -6.42
N ARG A 70 -5.40 -16.18 -5.77
CA ARG A 70 -5.26 -16.13 -4.32
C ARG A 70 -6.32 -15.24 -3.70
N VAL A 71 -6.78 -15.65 -2.53
CA VAL A 71 -7.75 -14.91 -1.71
C VAL A 71 -7.06 -14.47 -0.41
N PRO A 72 -7.26 -13.23 0.06
CA PRO A 72 -6.74 -12.80 1.35
C PRO A 72 -7.41 -13.53 2.51
N THR A 73 -6.63 -13.90 3.52
CA THR A 73 -7.14 -14.40 4.80
C THR A 73 -7.43 -13.26 5.77
N ASP A 74 -8.09 -13.55 6.90
CA ASP A 74 -8.27 -12.59 7.99
C ASP A 74 -6.95 -11.94 8.44
N LYS A 75 -5.85 -12.71 8.41
CA LYS A 75 -4.51 -12.22 8.74
C LYS A 75 -4.05 -11.15 7.75
N ALA A 76 -4.31 -11.33 6.46
CA ALA A 76 -4.00 -10.34 5.45
C ALA A 76 -4.85 -9.07 5.59
N TYR A 77 -6.14 -9.20 5.91
CA TYR A 77 -6.99 -8.03 6.16
C TYR A 77 -6.52 -7.22 7.36
N ARG A 78 -6.19 -7.88 8.49
CA ARG A 78 -5.62 -7.19 9.66
C ARG A 78 -4.34 -6.47 9.30
N TYR A 79 -3.42 -7.17 8.63
CA TYR A 79 -2.17 -6.57 8.17
C TYR A 79 -2.42 -5.36 7.24
N TYR A 80 -3.35 -5.47 6.30
CA TYR A 80 -3.71 -4.39 5.39
C TYR A 80 -4.22 -3.16 6.13
N VAL A 81 -5.14 -3.34 7.08
CA VAL A 81 -5.68 -2.25 7.91
C VAL A 81 -4.59 -1.58 8.75
N ASP A 82 -3.72 -2.37 9.39
CA ASP A 82 -2.61 -1.84 10.20
C ASP A 82 -1.67 -0.94 9.38
N HIS A 83 -1.46 -1.27 8.11
CA HIS A 83 -0.57 -0.52 7.21
C HIS A 83 -1.27 0.61 6.45
N LEU A 84 -2.59 0.56 6.28
CA LEU A 84 -3.39 1.71 5.86
C LEU A 84 -3.36 2.81 6.91
N LEU A 85 -3.48 2.46 8.20
CA LEU A 85 -3.42 3.43 9.30
C LEU A 85 -2.09 4.18 9.33
N LEU A 86 -0.99 3.50 9.00
CA LEU A 86 0.33 4.11 8.90
C LEU A 86 0.39 5.13 7.76
N SER A 87 -0.20 4.79 6.61
CA SER A 87 -0.26 5.66 5.43
C SER A 87 -1.20 6.86 5.65
N SER A 88 -2.32 6.66 6.33
CA SER A 88 -3.25 7.74 6.69
C SER A 88 -2.72 8.64 7.79
N ARG A 89 -1.94 8.11 8.75
CA ARG A 89 -1.28 8.90 9.79
C ARG A 89 -0.26 9.86 9.17
N ILE A 90 0.59 9.35 8.28
CA ILE A 90 1.55 10.18 7.52
C ILE A 90 0.80 11.25 6.72
N ALA A 91 -0.24 10.87 5.96
CA ALA A 91 -1.04 11.83 5.19
C ALA A 91 -1.74 12.88 6.07
N PHE A 92 -2.17 12.52 7.28
CA PHE A 92 -2.79 13.45 8.22
C PHE A 92 -1.77 14.43 8.82
N GLU A 93 -0.59 13.93 9.22
CA GLU A 93 0.51 14.76 9.74
C GLU A 93 1.06 15.72 8.69
N ASP A 94 1.27 15.25 7.45
CA ASP A 94 1.68 16.09 6.32
C ASP A 94 0.63 17.17 6.04
N ARG A 95 -0.65 16.81 6.01
CA ARG A 95 -1.74 17.78 5.79
C ARG A 95 -1.84 18.79 6.93
N ALA A 96 -1.65 18.38 8.18
CA ALA A 96 -1.63 19.28 9.32
C ALA A 96 -0.44 20.24 9.29
N GLN A 97 0.74 19.77 8.89
CA GLN A 97 1.92 20.64 8.71
C GLN A 97 1.74 21.63 7.56
N ILE A 98 1.17 21.19 6.45
CA ILE A 98 0.80 22.06 5.34
C ILE A 98 -0.15 23.16 5.87
N GLU A 99 -1.26 22.80 6.51
CA GLU A 99 -2.23 23.76 7.04
C GLU A 99 -1.60 24.78 8.03
N LEU A 100 -0.71 24.32 8.91
CA LEU A 100 0.02 25.19 9.83
C LEU A 100 0.97 26.17 9.11
N HIS A 101 1.64 25.72 8.04
CA HIS A 101 2.54 26.57 7.26
C HIS A 101 1.79 27.64 6.46
N TYR A 102 0.63 27.29 5.88
CA TYR A 102 -0.19 28.24 5.14
C TYR A 102 -0.89 29.25 6.06
N SER A 103 -1.36 28.82 7.24
CA SER A 103 -1.98 29.72 8.22
C SER A 103 -1.01 30.72 8.85
N GLY A 104 0.26 30.35 9.03
CA GLY A 104 1.30 31.30 9.47
C GLY A 104 1.54 32.40 8.44
N ARG A 105 1.63 32.04 7.15
CA ARG A 105 1.93 32.97 6.06
C ARG A 105 0.77 33.92 5.72
N LEU A 106 -0.48 33.53 5.96
CA LEU A 106 -1.64 34.42 5.82
C LEU A 106 -1.65 35.53 6.88
N ARG A 107 -1.19 35.26 8.10
CA ARG A 107 -1.04 36.28 9.14
C ARG A 107 0.03 37.31 8.78
N ASP A 108 1.13 36.86 8.20
CA ASP A 108 2.20 37.77 7.73
C ASP A 108 1.72 38.67 6.58
N LEU A 109 0.87 38.16 5.69
CA LEU A 109 0.29 38.95 4.59
C LEU A 109 -0.75 39.97 5.07
N ASP A 110 -1.58 39.59 6.06
CA ASP A 110 -2.54 40.51 6.69
C ASP A 110 -1.83 41.67 7.42
N ASP A 111 -0.66 41.42 8.00
CA ASP A 111 0.14 42.45 8.69
C ASP A 111 0.76 43.45 7.69
N VAL A 112 1.26 42.96 6.55
CA VAL A 112 1.80 43.81 5.48
C VAL A 112 0.72 44.65 4.81
N MET A 113 -0.53 44.16 4.74
CA MET A 113 -1.66 44.93 4.20
C MET A 113 -2.22 45.99 5.17
N ARG A 114 -1.92 45.92 6.47
CA ARG A 114 -2.30 46.97 7.44
C ARG A 114 -1.35 48.16 7.47
N ASP A 115 -0.13 48.00 6.94
CA ASP A 115 0.94 48.99 7.04
C ASP A 115 1.17 49.80 5.75
N THR A 116 0.18 49.83 4.85
CA THR A 116 0.21 50.75 3.69
C THR A 116 -0.62 52.00 3.99
N PRO A 117 0.02 53.15 4.34
CA PRO A 117 -0.66 54.42 4.61
C PRO A 117 -1.24 55.08 3.35
#